data_AF-A0A7C4NHM7-F1
#
_entry.id   AF-A0A7C4NHM7-F1
#
_cell.length_a   1.000
_cell.length_b   1.000
_cell.length_c   1.000
_cell.angle_alpha   90.00
_cell.angle_beta   90.00
_cell.angle_gamma   90.00
#
_symmetry.space_group_name_H-M   'P 1'
#
loop_
_entity.id
_entity.type
_entity.pdbx_description
1 polymer ?
#
loop_
_entity_poly.entity_id
_entity_poly.type
_entity_poly.pdbx_seq_one_letter_code
_entity_poly.pdbx_strand_id
1 'polypeptide(L)' 'MLSDGKWHTIKELRENVKLEPRRFEALMKFLEDYGFIVVDAAKGTVKLNEGLRRLSFQEASP' A
#
# COMPACT_ATOMS: atom_id res chain seq x y z
N MET A 1 5.25 1.21 8.56
CA MET A 1 5.64 1.26 7.12
C MET A 1 5.09 0.00 6.47
N LEU A 2 4.44 0.08 5.31
CA LEU A 2 3.59 -1.02 4.77
C LEU A 2 4.31 -2.37 4.56
N SER A 3 5.64 -2.39 4.48
CA SER A 3 6.46 -3.59 4.25
C SER A 3 6.39 -4.65 5.36
N ASP A 4 5.91 -4.30 6.56
CA ASP A 4 5.72 -5.25 7.66
C ASP A 4 4.49 -6.16 7.49
N GLY A 5 3.65 -5.90 6.48
CA GLY A 5 2.42 -6.64 6.20
C GLY A 5 1.28 -6.41 7.20
N LYS A 6 1.44 -5.49 8.15
CA LYS A 6 0.42 -5.13 9.13
C LYS A 6 -0.53 -4.07 8.59
N TRP A 7 -1.62 -3.84 9.31
CA TRP A 7 -2.51 -2.71 9.07
C TRP A 7 -1.89 -1.42 9.59
N HIS A 8 -1.93 -0.38 8.76
CA HIS A 8 -1.49 0.98 9.07
C HIS A 8 -2.66 1.94 8.82
N THR A 9 -2.79 2.99 9.61
CA THR A 9 -3.74 4.07 9.38
C THR A 9 -3.30 4.92 8.17
N ILE A 10 -4.26 5.41 7.40
CA ILE A 10 -3.95 6.32 6.28
C ILE A 10 -3.30 7.63 6.80
N LYS A 11 -3.70 8.06 8.00
CA LYS A 11 -3.15 9.24 8.68
C LYS A 11 -1.65 9.09 8.95
N GLU A 12 -1.20 7.98 9.57
CA GLU A 12 0.22 7.78 9.86
C GLU A 12 1.05 7.68 8.57
N LEU A 13 0.50 7.09 7.51
CA LEU A 13 1.19 6.99 6.23
C LEU A 13 1.35 8.37 5.59
N ARG A 14 0.33 9.23 5.65
CA ARG A 14 0.41 10.61 5.14
C ARG A 14 1.44 11.45 5.88
N GLU A 15 1.61 11.24 7.19
CA GLU A 15 2.60 11.96 7.99
C GLU A 15 4.03 11.47 7.71
N ASN A 16 4.21 10.17 7.49
CA ASN A 16 5.51 9.57 7.19
C ASN A 16 5.95 9.77 5.74
N VAL A 17 5.00 9.65 4.81
CA VAL A 17 5.22 9.83 3.38
C VAL A 17 5.05 11.31 3.10
N LYS A 18 6.17 12.05 3.07
CA LYS A 18 6.25 13.51 2.82
C LYS A 18 5.83 13.90 1.40
N LEU A 19 4.68 13.43 0.94
CA LEU A 19 4.04 13.76 -0.32
C LEU A 19 2.97 14.82 -0.08
N GLU A 20 2.76 15.66 -1.10
CA GLU A 20 1.62 16.57 -1.14
C GLU A 20 0.31 15.76 -1.11
N PRO A 21 -0.75 16.25 -0.41
CA PRO A 21 -1.98 15.50 -0.20
C PRO A 21 -2.61 14.89 -1.45
N ARG A 22 -2.73 15.64 -2.55
CA ARG A 22 -3.33 15.11 -3.79
C ARG A 22 -2.47 14.02 -4.40
N ARG A 23 -1.14 14.16 -4.35
CA ARG A 23 -0.22 13.10 -4.80
C ARG A 23 -0.33 11.84 -3.96
N PHE A 24 -0.47 11.99 -2.65
CA PHE A 24 -0.67 10.86 -1.75
C PHE A 24 -1.98 10.13 -2.06
N GLU A 25 -3.08 10.85 -2.24
CA GLU A 25 -4.37 10.28 -2.62
C GLU A 25 -4.31 9.58 -3.98
N ALA A 26 -3.67 10.18 -4.98
CA ALA A 26 -3.48 9.57 -6.30
C ALA A 26 -2.64 8.29 -6.22
N LEU A 27 -1.57 8.27 -5.42
CA LEU A 27 -0.75 7.08 -5.21
C LEU A 27 -1.54 5.97 -4.51
N MET A 28 -2.28 6.30 -3.45
CA MET A 28 -3.11 5.33 -2.73
C MET A 28 -4.16 4.71 -3.65
N LYS A 29 -4.85 5.54 -4.44
CA LYS A 29 -5.82 5.07 -5.42
C LYS A 29 -5.18 4.17 -6.48
N PHE A 30 -4.02 4.54 -7.01
CA PHE A 30 -3.27 3.70 -7.94
C PHE A 30 -2.93 2.34 -7.33
N LEU A 31 -2.41 2.33 -6.09
CA LEU A 31 -2.04 1.07 -5.43
C LEU A 31 -3.27 0.19 -5.17
N GLU A 32 -4.42 0.77 -4.83
CA GLU A 32 -5.68 0.06 -4.61
C GLU A 32 -6.25 -0.49 -5.93
N ASP A 33 -6.33 0.33 -6.97
CA ASP A 33 -6.90 -0.03 -8.28
C ASP A 33 -6.13 -1.21 -8.93
N TYR A 34 -4.82 -1.31 -8.67
CA TYR A 34 -3.98 -2.42 -9.13
C TYR A 34 -3.82 -3.57 -8.12
N GLY A 35 -4.53 -3.51 -6.98
CA GLY A 35 -4.55 -4.57 -5.99
C GLY A 35 -3.26 -4.72 -5.17
N PHE A 36 -2.39 -3.71 -5.15
CA PHE A 36 -1.18 -3.67 -4.32
C PHE A 36 -1.47 -3.57 -2.83
N ILE A 37 -2.55 -2.86 -2.51
CA ILE A 37 -2.99 -2.65 -1.15
C ILE A 37 -4.45 -3.07 -0.98
N VAL A 38 -4.82 -3.33 0.26
CA VAL A 38 -6.21 -3.51 0.67
C VAL A 38 -6.55 -2.38 1.62
N VAL A 39 -7.65 -1.68 1.34
CA VAL A 39 -8.13 -0.56 2.14
C VAL A 39 -9.38 -1.00 2.92
N ASP A 40 -9.38 -0.77 4.23
CA ASP A 40 -10.57 -0.83 5.07
C ASP A 40 -11.05 0.62 5.27
N ALA A 41 -12.01 1.03 4.43
CA ALA A 41 -12.56 2.38 4.45
C ALA A 41 -13.33 2.70 5.73
N ALA A 42 -13.91 1.69 6.40
CA ALA A 42 -14.64 1.89 7.65
C ALA A 42 -13.70 2.25 8.80
N LYS A 43 -12.47 1.71 8.78
CA LYS A 43 -11.44 1.98 9.80
C LYS A 43 -10.41 3.02 9.38
N GLY A 44 -10.38 3.41 8.10
CA GLY A 44 -9.34 4.28 7.56
C GLY A 44 -7.94 3.65 7.63
N THR A 45 -7.86 2.33 7.46
CA THR A 45 -6.62 1.56 7.52
C THR A 45 -6.32 0.88 6.20
N VAL A 46 -5.04 0.63 5.95
CA VAL A 46 -4.51 0.01 4.74
C VAL A 46 -3.43 -1.00 5.10
N LYS A 47 -3.31 -2.07 4.31
CA LYS A 47 -2.18 -3.00 4.35
C LYS A 47 -1.75 -3.42 2.95
N LEU A 48 -0.58 -4.03 2.82
CA LEU A 48 -0.21 -4.72 1.59
C LEU A 48 -1.14 -5.91 1.32
N ASN A 49 -1.46 -6.13 0.05
CA ASN A 49 -2.13 -7.35 -0.36
C ASN A 49 -1.17 -8.54 -0.26
N GLU A 50 -1.41 -9.43 0.69
CA GLU A 50 -0.60 -10.63 0.93
C GLU A 50 -0.59 -11.60 -0.27
N GLY A 51 -1.56 -11.52 -1.17
CA GLY A 51 -1.55 -12.25 -2.43
C GLY A 51 -0.34 -11.93 -3.31
N LEU A 52 0.16 -10.70 -3.24
CA LEU A 52 1.36 -10.27 -3.96
C LEU A 52 2.66 -10.65 -3.27
N ARG A 53 2.64 -10.93 -1.96
CA ARG A 53 3.83 -11.40 -1.23
C ARG A 53 4.31 -12.76 -1.74
N ARG A 54 3.42 -13.54 -2.37
CA ARG A 54 3.72 -14.80 -3.07
C ARG A 54 4.23 -14.60 -4.50
N LEU A 55 4.11 -13.40 -5.06
CA LEU A 55 4.86 -13.01 -6.25
C LEU A 55 6.27 -12.61 -5.82
N SER A 56 6.97 -13.55 -5.16
CA SER A 56 8.42 -13.55 -5.24
C SER A 56 8.74 -13.59 -6.72
N PHE A 57 9.32 -12.50 -7.22
CA PHE A 57 9.97 -12.46 -8.52
C PHE A 57 10.85 -13.71 -8.58
N GLN A 58 10.38 -14.75 -9.27
CA GLN A 58 11.32 -15.73 -9.82
C GLN A 58 12.25 -14.85 -10.63
N GLU A 59 13.48 -14.73 -10.15
CA GLU A 59 14.53 -14.05 -10.88
C GLU A 59 14.39 -14.52 -12.32
N ALA A 60 14.16 -13.58 -13.22
CA ALA A 60 14.28 -13.84 -14.64
C ALA A 60 15.74 -14.28 -14.82
N SER A 61 15.97 -15.58 -14.68
CA SER A 61 17.25 -16.21 -14.92
C SER A 61 17.49 -16.07 -16.42
N PRO A 62 18.55 -15.37 -16.85
CA PRO A 62 19.00 -15.43 -18.23
C PRO A 62 19.43 -16.86 -18.60
#